data_AF-A0AAW3WS72-F1
#
_entry.id   AF-A0AAW3WS72-F1
#
_cell.length_a   1.000
_cell.length_b   1.000
_cell.length_c   1.000
_cell.angle_alpha   90.00
_cell.angle_beta   90.00
_cell.angle_gamma   90.00
#
_symmetry.space_group_name_H-M   'P 1'
#
loop_
_entity.id
_entity.type
_entity.pdbx_description
1 polymer ?
#
loop_
_entity_poly.entity_id
_entity_poly.type
_entity_poly.pdbx_seq_one_letter_code
_entity_poly.pdbx_strand_id
1 'polypeptide(L)'
;MKSNSYINFDVVCPVQLFNLTQPDPKVDQLLPRILGKSPNQIVDSVMRHLITLADLELIRSDLNMNRPQTNINKLTASSVGLAISEIKGE
;
A
#
# COMPACT_ATOMS: atom_id res chain seq x y z
N MET A 1 -17.43 18.01 38.79
CA MET A 1 -17.37 17.10 37.61
C MET A 1 -15.91 16.73 37.41
N LYS A 2 -15.56 15.43 37.44
CA LYS A 2 -14.18 14.96 37.30
C LYS A 2 -13.72 15.18 35.86
N SER A 3 -12.70 16.01 35.65
CA SER A 3 -12.05 16.18 34.36
C SER A 3 -11.28 14.91 34.01
N ASN A 4 -11.59 14.30 32.86
CA ASN A 4 -10.81 13.18 32.33
C ASN A 4 -9.49 13.72 31.76
N SER A 5 -8.37 13.34 32.37
CA SER A 5 -7.01 13.83 32.08
C SER A 5 -6.32 13.20 30.85
N TYR A 6 -7.06 12.51 29.98
CA TYR A 6 -6.46 11.65 28.94
C TYR A 6 -6.99 11.88 27.52
N ILE A 7 -7.45 13.09 27.20
CA ILE A 7 -7.63 13.46 25.79
C ILE A 7 -6.45 14.32 25.38
N ASN A 8 -5.35 13.66 25.06
CA ASN A 8 -4.22 14.31 24.38
C ASN A 8 -4.64 14.51 22.92
N PHE A 9 -5.18 15.69 22.62
CA PHE A 9 -5.23 16.20 21.26
C PHE A 9 -3.81 16.68 20.92
N ASP A 10 -2.89 15.75 20.69
CA ASP A 10 -1.69 16.07 19.92
C ASP A 10 -2.22 16.50 18.55
N VAL A 11 -2.40 17.81 18.37
CA VAL A 11 -2.69 18.43 17.09
C VAL A 11 -1.41 18.21 16.28
N VAL A 12 -1.33 17.03 15.67
CA VAL A 12 -0.20 16.64 14.84
C VAL A 12 -0.08 17.71 13.78
N CYS A 13 1.05 18.40 13.75
CA CYS A 13 1.27 19.50 12.83
C CYS A 13 1.00 18.99 11.40
N PRO A 14 0.23 19.71 10.55
CA PRO A 14 -0.02 19.28 9.18
C PRO A 14 1.24 18.91 8.41
N VAL A 15 2.39 19.51 8.75
CA VAL A 15 3.71 19.19 8.19
C VAL A 15 4.21 17.80 8.61
N GLN A 16 3.99 17.41 9.86
CA GLN A 16 4.36 16.08 10.37
C GLN A 16 3.45 15.00 9.76
N LEU A 17 2.15 15.27 9.64
CA LEU A 17 1.20 14.41 8.92
C LEU A 17 1.56 14.27 7.45
N PHE A 18 1.97 15.36 6.79
CA PHE A 18 2.36 15.35 5.39
C PHE A 18 3.56 14.43 5.13
N ASN A 19 4.56 14.43 6.01
CA ASN A 19 5.71 13.52 5.91
C ASN A 19 5.34 12.05 6.09
N LEU A 20 4.29 11.76 6.88
CA LEU A 20 3.84 10.39 7.14
C LEU A 20 2.98 9.81 6.00
N THR A 21 2.41 10.66 5.14
CA THR A 21 1.54 10.25 4.03
C THR A 21 2.20 10.43 2.67
N GLN A 22 3.53 10.56 2.61
CA GLN A 22 4.24 10.64 1.33
C GLN A 22 4.24 9.27 0.63
N PRO A 23 4.09 9.23 -0.70
CA PRO A 23 4.32 8.02 -1.47
C PRO A 23 5.71 7.44 -1.19
N ASP A 24 5.79 6.13 -0.97
CA ASP A 24 7.06 5.45 -0.76
C ASP A 24 7.89 5.43 -2.08
N PRO A 25 9.11 5.96 -2.10
CA PRO A 25 9.95 5.99 -3.29
C PRO A 25 10.34 4.59 -3.79
N LYS A 26 10.37 3.57 -2.91
CA LYS A 26 10.56 2.18 -3.32
C LYS A 26 9.36 1.68 -4.10
N VAL A 27 8.14 2.08 -3.73
CA VAL A 27 6.91 1.70 -4.45
C VAL A 27 6.89 2.33 -5.85
N ASP A 28 7.42 3.54 -6.03
CA ASP A 28 7.58 4.14 -7.36
C ASP A 28 8.47 3.31 -8.30
N GLN A 29 9.50 2.66 -7.77
CA GLN A 29 10.37 1.76 -8.54
C GLN A 29 9.70 0.42 -8.88
N LEU A 30 8.77 -0.03 -8.02
CA LEU A 30 8.10 -1.32 -8.13
C LEU A 30 6.83 -1.24 -8.98
N LEU A 31 6.09 -0.14 -8.91
CA LEU A 31 4.80 0.05 -9.61
C LEU A 31 4.84 -0.25 -11.11
N PRO A 32 5.87 0.15 -11.88
CA PRO A 32 5.94 -0.19 -13.30
C PRO A 32 5.95 -1.70 -13.57
N ARG A 33 6.35 -2.52 -12.60
CA ARG A 33 6.40 -3.99 -12.73
C ARG A 33 5.04 -4.66 -12.53
N ILE A 34 4.04 -3.95 -12.04
CA ILE A 34 2.73 -4.49 -11.65
C ILE A 34 1.57 -3.70 -12.25
N LEU A 35 1.78 -2.46 -12.65
CA LEU A 35 0.75 -1.63 -13.26
C LEU A 35 0.15 -2.32 -14.49
N GLY A 36 -1.17 -2.46 -14.51
CA GLY A 36 -1.91 -3.09 -15.61
C GLY A 36 -1.78 -4.62 -15.70
N LYS A 37 -1.06 -5.28 -14.78
CA LYS A 37 -1.00 -6.74 -14.72
C LYS A 37 -2.25 -7.32 -14.03
N SER A 38 -2.70 -8.47 -14.51
CA SER A 38 -3.73 -9.26 -13.82
C SER A 38 -3.16 -9.93 -12.55
N PRO A 39 -4.00 -10.32 -11.57
CA PRO A 39 -3.55 -11.01 -10.36
C PRO A 39 -2.64 -12.20 -10.66
N ASN A 40 -3.02 -13.09 -11.59
CA ASN A 40 -2.23 -14.25 -11.97
C ASN A 40 -0.84 -13.87 -12.51
N GLN A 41 -0.74 -12.80 -13.30
CA GLN A 41 0.55 -12.30 -13.80
C GLN A 41 1.44 -11.73 -12.69
N ILE A 42 0.82 -11.19 -11.63
CA ILE A 42 1.53 -10.72 -10.43
C ILE A 42 2.03 -11.93 -9.64
N VAL A 43 1.20 -12.96 -9.43
CA VAL A 43 1.60 -14.23 -8.81
C VAL A 43 2.76 -14.87 -9.57
N ASP A 44 2.66 -14.99 -10.89
CA ASP A 44 3.75 -15.49 -11.75
C ASP A 44 5.05 -14.69 -11.56
N SER A 45 4.95 -13.36 -11.40
CA SER A 45 6.11 -12.51 -11.17
C SER A 45 6.78 -12.80 -9.82
N VAL A 46 6.01 -13.17 -8.78
CA VAL A 46 6.53 -13.61 -7.48
C VAL A 46 7.17 -14.99 -7.56
N MET A 47 6.52 -15.93 -8.25
CA MET A 47 7.04 -17.28 -8.45
C MET A 47 8.35 -17.28 -9.24
N ARG A 48 8.53 -16.32 -10.15
CA ARG A 48 9.77 -16.08 -10.89
C ARG A 48 10.80 -15.22 -10.13
N HIS A 49 10.52 -14.86 -8.88
CA HIS A 49 11.37 -14.03 -8.01
C HIS A 49 11.71 -12.65 -8.59
N LEU A 50 10.83 -12.09 -9.43
CA LEU A 50 10.98 -10.74 -9.99
C LEU A 50 10.52 -9.65 -9.03
N ILE A 51 9.66 -10.03 -8.09
CA ILE A 51 9.11 -9.21 -7.01
C ILE A 51 8.82 -10.13 -5.83
N THR A 52 8.92 -9.64 -4.60
CA THR A 52 8.68 -10.45 -3.40
C THR A 52 7.28 -10.23 -2.84
N LEU A 53 6.81 -11.14 -1.98
CA LEU A 53 5.55 -10.96 -1.25
C LEU A 53 5.57 -9.67 -0.40
N ALA A 54 6.70 -9.37 0.25
CA ALA A 54 6.86 -8.16 1.04
C ALA A 54 6.76 -6.88 0.19
N ASP A 55 7.28 -6.91 -1.04
CA ASP A 55 7.12 -5.80 -1.98
C ASP A 55 5.65 -5.60 -2.37
N LEU A 56 4.88 -6.69 -2.58
CA LEU A 56 3.45 -6.60 -2.85
C LEU A 56 2.67 -6.02 -1.67
N GLU A 57 2.99 -6.43 -0.44
CA GLU A 57 2.37 -5.88 0.77
C GLU A 57 2.67 -4.39 0.95
N LEU A 58 3.92 -3.99 0.68
CA LEU A 58 4.35 -2.60 0.70
C LEU A 58 3.57 -1.76 -0.33
N ILE A 59 3.48 -2.24 -1.57
CA ILE A 59 2.71 -1.59 -2.65
C ILE A 59 1.25 -1.44 -2.23
N ARG A 60 0.62 -2.49 -1.72
CA ARG A 60 -0.80 -2.46 -1.30
C ARG A 60 -1.02 -1.42 -0.20
N SER A 61 -0.12 -1.36 0.77
CA SER A 61 -0.15 -0.40 1.87
C SER A 61 -0.04 1.05 1.35
N ASP A 62 0.97 1.31 0.50
CA ASP A 62 1.25 2.63 -0.05
C ASP A 62 0.13 3.15 -0.96
N LEU A 63 -0.42 2.29 -1.84
CA LEU A 63 -1.54 2.64 -2.71
C LEU A 63 -2.82 3.00 -1.94
N ASN A 64 -3.02 2.39 -0.76
CA ASN A 64 -4.21 2.62 0.05
C ASN A 64 -4.08 3.84 0.98
N MET A 65 -2.89 4.11 1.51
CA MET A 65 -2.71 5.11 2.58
C MET A 65 -1.99 6.38 2.13
N ASN A 66 -1.06 6.28 1.18
CA ASN A 66 -0.12 7.36 0.87
C ASN A 66 -0.33 7.98 -0.52
N ARG A 67 -1.22 7.39 -1.32
CA ARG A 67 -1.48 7.84 -2.71
C ARG A 67 -2.90 8.34 -2.92
N PRO A 68 -3.09 9.24 -3.91
CA PRO A 68 -4.42 9.65 -4.34
C PRO A 68 -5.28 8.46 -4.78
N GLN A 69 -6.53 8.46 -4.35
CA GLN A 69 -7.50 7.36 -4.56
C GLN A 69 -8.12 7.37 -5.97
N THR A 70 -7.26 7.34 -6.99
CA THR A 70 -7.64 7.23 -8.40
C THR A 70 -8.15 5.82 -8.73
N ASN A 71 -8.94 5.68 -9.80
CA ASN A 71 -9.44 4.37 -10.24
C ASN A 71 -8.29 3.39 -10.54
N ILE A 72 -7.18 3.89 -11.12
CA ILE A 72 -6.01 3.06 -11.45
C ILE A 72 -5.35 2.54 -10.17
N ASN A 73 -5.15 3.39 -9.16
CA ASN A 73 -4.53 2.98 -7.90
C ASN A 73 -5.40 1.98 -7.15
N LYS A 74 -6.73 2.19 -7.12
CA LYS A 74 -7.68 1.26 -6.51
C LYS A 74 -7.67 -0.10 -7.20
N LEU A 75 -7.75 -0.11 -8.53
CA LEU A 75 -7.69 -1.35 -9.32
C LEU A 75 -6.37 -2.08 -9.08
N THR A 76 -5.24 -1.36 -9.09
CA THR A 76 -3.91 -1.95 -8.84
C THR A 76 -3.84 -2.53 -7.43
N ALA A 77 -4.31 -1.80 -6.41
CA ALA A 77 -4.33 -2.29 -5.03
C ALA A 77 -5.21 -3.53 -4.86
N SER A 78 -6.37 -3.58 -5.53
CA SER A 78 -7.23 -4.77 -5.55
C SER A 78 -6.57 -5.96 -6.25
N SER A 79 -5.95 -5.76 -7.42
CA SER A 79 -5.25 -6.83 -8.13
C SER A 79 -4.07 -7.39 -7.34
N VAL A 80 -3.29 -6.51 -6.69
CA VAL A 80 -2.22 -6.90 -5.77
C VAL A 80 -2.77 -7.63 -4.55
N GLY A 81 -3.90 -7.17 -3.99
CA GLY A 81 -4.57 -7.83 -2.87
C GLY A 81 -5.02 -9.26 -3.19
N LEU A 82 -5.62 -9.48 -4.36
CA LEU A 82 -5.99 -10.81 -4.84
C LEU A 82 -4.76 -11.71 -5.02
N ALA A 83 -3.70 -11.20 -5.65
CA ALA A 83 -2.45 -11.94 -5.82
C ALA A 83 -1.82 -12.34 -4.46
N ILE A 84 -1.85 -11.45 -3.46
CA ILE A 84 -1.40 -11.76 -2.10
C ILE A 84 -2.24 -12.89 -1.49
N SER A 85 -3.57 -12.84 -1.64
CA SER A 85 -4.48 -13.90 -1.15
C SER A 85 -4.13 -15.26 -1.75
N GLU A 86 -3.96 -15.30 -3.08
CA GLU A 86 -3.59 -16.51 -3.80
C GLU A 86 -2.23 -17.07 -3.35
N ILE A 87 -1.24 -16.20 -3.11
CA ILE A 87 0.09 -16.62 -2.62
C ILE A 87 0.02 -17.15 -1.18
N LYS A 88 -0.81 -16.54 -0.33
CA LYS A 88 -0.97 -16.95 1.08
C LYS A 88 -1.93 -18.14 1.27
N GLY A 89 -2.72 -18.47 0.25
CA GLY A 89 -3.76 -19.49 0.34
C GLY A 89 -4.99 -19.05 1.14
N GLU A 90 -5.27 -17.74 1.16
CA GLU A 90 -6.44 -17.10 1.79
C GLU A 90 -7.61 -16.97 0.82
#